data_AF-A0AAF0IX43-F1
#
_entry.id   AF-A0AAF0IX43-F1
#
_cell.length_a   1.000
_cell.length_b   1.000
_cell.length_c   1.000
_cell.angle_alpha   90.00
_cell.angle_beta   90.00
_cell.angle_gamma   90.00
#
_symmetry.space_group_name_H-M   'P 1'
#
loop_
_entity.id
_entity.type
_entity.pdbx_description
1 polymer ?
#
loop_
_entity_poly.entity_id
_entity_poly.type
_entity_poly.pdbx_seq_one_letter_code
_entity_poly.pdbx_strand_id
1 'polypeptide(L)'
;MSVPTSLSSRYPALPRPPTAARPLHVVLACTGSVASVKVPDIVTGLLAYPHIHVHVVASAAALHFFDAGAVEALDTRASSFGVRELAAMNCAAGEPADRAQAVTAPRAKVWRDADEWAAWTKVGDPVLHIELRRWADVVLVAPCSADTLAKIAHGLCDNLLLSFLRALSPGTPTWVYPAMNTLMYLHPLTAQHASSLEALGYEVHGPIAKRLACGDLGMGAMLEWADIVRMVAERYGVV
;
A
#
# COMPACT_ATOMS: atom_id res chain seq x y z
N MET A 1 -5.35 -21.25 28.66
CA MET A 1 -6.50 -20.44 29.14
C MET A 1 -7.21 -19.90 27.90
N SER A 2 -8.49 -20.20 27.71
CA SER A 2 -9.26 -19.70 26.57
C SER A 2 -9.55 -18.21 26.76
N VAL A 3 -9.26 -17.40 25.73
CA VAL A 3 -9.61 -15.97 25.72
C VAL A 3 -11.15 -15.86 25.81
N PRO A 4 -11.71 -15.08 26.76
CA PRO A 4 -13.14 -14.83 26.83
C PRO A 4 -13.70 -14.41 25.48
N THR A 5 -14.89 -14.88 25.09
CA THR A 5 -15.52 -14.53 23.80
C THR A 5 -15.69 -13.01 23.65
N SER A 6 -15.89 -12.27 24.75
CA SER A 6 -15.93 -10.80 24.78
C SER A 6 -14.60 -10.11 24.42
N LEU A 7 -13.48 -10.85 24.51
CA LEU A 7 -12.14 -10.40 24.13
C LEU A 7 -11.69 -11.04 22.80
N SER A 8 -12.53 -11.86 22.17
CA SER A 8 -12.24 -12.42 20.86
C SER A 8 -12.42 -11.37 19.78
N SER A 9 -11.44 -11.28 18.87
CA SER A 9 -11.53 -10.39 17.72
C SER A 9 -12.66 -10.86 16.80
N ARG A 10 -13.56 -9.95 16.42
CA ARG A 10 -14.55 -10.19 15.35
C ARG A 10 -13.94 -10.36 13.96
N TYR A 11 -12.65 -10.05 13.82
CA TYR A 11 -11.91 -10.18 12.57
C TYR A 11 -11.14 -11.50 12.54
N PRO A 12 -11.01 -12.13 11.36
CA PRO A 12 -10.21 -13.34 11.19
C PRO A 12 -8.73 -13.11 11.54
N ALA A 13 -8.02 -14.19 11.85
CA ALA A 13 -6.58 -14.14 12.10
C ALA A 13 -5.81 -13.72 10.83
N LEU A 14 -4.67 -13.06 11.03
CA LEU A 14 -3.71 -12.69 9.99
C LEU A 14 -2.42 -13.53 10.16
N PRO A 15 -1.66 -13.82 9.07
CA PRO A 15 -1.93 -13.43 7.68
C PRO A 15 -3.00 -14.31 7.03
N ARG A 16 -3.62 -13.81 5.95
CA ARG A 16 -4.57 -14.56 5.13
C ARG A 16 -4.00 -14.64 3.72
N PRO A 17 -3.25 -15.68 3.34
CA PRO A 17 -2.66 -15.74 2.00
C PRO A 17 -3.74 -15.73 0.89
N PRO A 18 -3.41 -15.24 -0.32
CA PRO A 18 -4.32 -15.30 -1.46
C PRO A 18 -4.61 -16.76 -1.84
N THR A 19 -5.78 -17.00 -2.42
CA THR A 19 -6.19 -18.35 -2.89
C THR A 19 -6.91 -18.23 -4.23
N ALA A 20 -7.21 -19.34 -4.89
CA ALA A 20 -8.02 -19.30 -6.12
C ALA A 20 -9.39 -18.62 -5.94
N ALA A 21 -9.93 -18.63 -4.71
CA ALA A 21 -11.22 -18.03 -4.38
C ALA A 21 -11.11 -16.62 -3.77
N ARG A 22 -9.90 -16.16 -3.40
CA ARG A 22 -9.68 -14.86 -2.75
C ARG A 22 -8.58 -14.09 -3.49
N PRO A 23 -8.87 -12.93 -4.07
CA PRO A 23 -7.89 -12.17 -4.84
C PRO A 23 -6.70 -11.75 -3.98
N LEU A 24 -5.57 -11.51 -4.63
CA LEU A 24 -4.41 -10.85 -4.03
C LEU A 24 -4.76 -9.37 -3.78
N HIS A 25 -4.66 -8.96 -2.52
CA HIS A 25 -4.86 -7.58 -2.11
C HIS A 25 -3.51 -6.85 -1.98
N VAL A 26 -3.23 -5.98 -2.94
CA VAL A 26 -2.01 -5.17 -2.99
C VAL A 26 -2.32 -3.78 -2.45
N VAL A 27 -1.59 -3.33 -1.44
CA VAL A 27 -1.59 -1.91 -1.06
C VAL A 27 -0.41 -1.20 -1.70
N LEU A 28 -0.69 -0.23 -2.57
CA LEU A 28 0.31 0.65 -3.16
C LEU A 28 0.40 1.96 -2.35
N ALA A 29 1.37 2.05 -1.46
CA ALA A 29 1.68 3.26 -0.71
C ALA A 29 2.56 4.20 -1.56
N CYS A 30 2.03 5.34 -2.01
CA CYS A 30 2.76 6.29 -2.86
C CYS A 30 3.10 7.59 -2.12
N THR A 31 4.32 8.08 -2.33
CA THR A 31 4.91 9.19 -1.56
C THR A 31 5.33 10.37 -2.44
N GLY A 32 5.77 11.47 -1.83
CA GLY A 32 6.17 12.70 -2.54
C GLY A 32 7.47 12.55 -3.35
N SER A 33 7.38 11.98 -4.55
CA SER A 33 8.45 11.89 -5.54
C SER A 33 7.87 12.06 -6.93
N VAL A 34 8.63 12.63 -7.87
CA VAL A 34 8.18 12.80 -9.27
C VAL A 34 7.80 11.45 -9.89
N ALA A 35 8.38 10.34 -9.45
CA ALA A 35 8.01 9.00 -9.91
C ALA A 35 6.53 8.65 -9.62
N SER A 36 5.83 9.38 -8.76
CA SER A 36 4.39 9.19 -8.51
C SER A 36 3.52 9.44 -9.74
N VAL A 37 4.04 10.12 -10.78
CA VAL A 37 3.39 10.18 -12.11
C VAL A 37 3.12 8.78 -12.70
N LYS A 38 3.84 7.75 -12.23
CA LYS A 38 3.72 6.35 -12.65
C LYS A 38 2.75 5.51 -11.82
N VAL A 39 2.14 6.09 -10.78
CA VAL A 39 1.15 5.38 -9.96
C VAL A 39 -0.01 4.83 -10.81
N PRO A 40 -0.63 5.60 -11.73
CA PRO A 40 -1.69 5.06 -12.59
C PRO A 40 -1.22 3.89 -13.47
N ASP A 41 0.02 3.93 -13.97
CA ASP A 41 0.61 2.86 -14.78
C ASP A 41 0.78 1.57 -13.94
N ILE A 42 1.28 1.68 -12.71
CA ILE A 42 1.41 0.54 -11.77
C ILE A 42 0.03 -0.06 -11.46
N VAL A 43 -0.95 0.78 -11.11
CA VAL A 43 -2.30 0.29 -10.78
C VAL A 43 -2.93 -0.41 -11.99
N THR A 44 -2.86 0.19 -13.17
CA THR A 44 -3.41 -0.40 -14.40
C THR A 44 -2.71 -1.72 -14.74
N GLY A 45 -1.39 -1.78 -14.62
CA GLY A 45 -0.61 -2.99 -14.86
C GLY A 45 -0.93 -4.12 -13.90
N LEU A 46 -1.11 -3.83 -12.61
CA LEU A 46 -1.57 -4.81 -11.63
C LEU A 46 -3.01 -5.28 -11.90
N LEU A 47 -3.91 -4.35 -12.25
CA LEU A 47 -5.30 -4.67 -12.56
C LEU A 47 -5.50 -5.44 -13.87
N ALA A 48 -4.49 -5.50 -14.74
CA ALA A 48 -4.50 -6.38 -15.90
C ALA A 48 -4.64 -7.87 -15.49
N TYR A 49 -4.22 -8.22 -14.27
CA TYR A 49 -4.43 -9.54 -13.68
C TYR A 49 -5.79 -9.59 -12.96
N PRO A 50 -6.76 -10.41 -13.41
CA PRO A 50 -8.12 -10.41 -12.86
C PRO A 50 -8.20 -10.68 -11.36
N HIS A 51 -7.25 -11.46 -10.84
CA HIS A 51 -7.18 -11.87 -9.43
C HIS A 51 -6.42 -10.88 -8.54
N ILE A 52 -5.99 -9.71 -9.05
CA ILE A 52 -5.36 -8.66 -8.24
C ILE A 52 -6.34 -7.51 -8.01
N HIS A 53 -6.45 -7.10 -6.74
CA HIS A 53 -7.10 -5.87 -6.31
C HIS A 53 -6.03 -4.94 -5.70
N VAL A 54 -6.15 -3.64 -5.94
CA VAL A 54 -5.17 -2.63 -5.57
C VAL A 54 -5.84 -1.50 -4.80
N HIS A 55 -5.43 -1.27 -3.56
CA HIS A 55 -5.75 -0.02 -2.85
C HIS A 55 -4.51 0.86 -2.81
N VAL A 56 -4.63 2.11 -3.25
CA VAL A 56 -3.58 3.12 -3.18
C VAL A 56 -3.71 3.89 -1.87
N VAL A 57 -2.63 4.06 -1.13
CA VAL A 57 -2.56 4.99 0.00
C VAL A 57 -1.61 6.11 -0.38
N ALA A 58 -2.15 7.30 -0.61
CA ALA A 58 -1.40 8.43 -1.13
C ALA A 58 -1.10 9.43 -0.03
N SER A 59 0.20 9.73 0.18
CA SER A 59 0.57 10.90 0.98
C SER A 59 0.10 12.19 0.30
N ALA A 60 -0.14 13.25 1.08
CA ALA A 60 -0.48 14.57 0.53
C ALA A 60 0.50 15.03 -0.56
N ALA A 61 1.80 14.78 -0.38
CA ALA A 61 2.83 15.16 -1.35
C ALA A 61 2.76 14.35 -2.66
N ALA A 62 2.32 13.08 -2.62
CA ALA A 62 2.19 12.24 -3.81
C ALA A 62 1.08 12.75 -4.75
N LEU A 63 0.01 13.32 -4.18
CA LEU A 63 -1.16 13.82 -4.91
C LEU A 63 -0.85 15.04 -5.80
N HIS A 64 0.35 15.64 -5.68
CA HIS A 64 0.80 16.67 -6.63
C HIS A 64 1.24 16.09 -7.98
N PHE A 65 1.51 14.78 -8.07
CA PHE A 65 2.15 14.17 -9.24
C PHE A 65 1.21 13.31 -10.08
N PHE A 66 0.02 12.96 -9.58
CA PHE A 66 -0.96 12.19 -10.34
C PHE A 66 -2.38 12.55 -9.92
N ASP A 67 -3.33 12.34 -10.84
CA ASP A 67 -4.76 12.50 -10.56
C ASP A 67 -5.32 11.24 -9.90
N ALA A 68 -5.65 11.34 -8.61
CA ALA A 68 -6.30 10.26 -7.89
C ALA A 68 -7.68 9.91 -8.44
N GLY A 69 -8.42 10.88 -9.01
CA GLY A 69 -9.72 10.65 -9.62
C GLY A 69 -9.62 9.77 -10.86
N ALA A 70 -8.57 9.90 -11.66
CA ALA A 70 -8.29 9.03 -12.79
C ALA A 70 -8.06 7.56 -12.37
N VAL A 71 -7.40 7.34 -11.22
CA VAL A 71 -7.21 5.99 -10.67
C VAL A 71 -8.53 5.43 -10.12
N GLU A 72 -9.31 6.23 -9.40
CA GLU A 72 -10.63 5.83 -8.90
C GLU A 72 -11.62 5.56 -10.05
N ALA A 73 -11.49 6.24 -11.19
CA ALA A 73 -12.31 5.99 -12.38
C ALA A 73 -12.06 4.64 -13.06
N LEU A 74 -10.96 3.94 -12.72
CA LEU A 74 -10.72 2.56 -13.17
C LEU A 74 -11.76 1.58 -12.61
N ASP A 75 -12.44 1.96 -11.51
CA ASP A 75 -13.52 1.19 -10.93
C ASP A 75 -14.59 2.11 -10.33
N THR A 76 -15.73 2.24 -11.01
CA THR A 76 -16.82 3.15 -10.62
C THR A 76 -17.35 2.92 -9.19
N ARG A 77 -17.15 1.70 -8.66
CA ARG A 77 -17.54 1.31 -7.29
C ARG A 77 -16.69 2.01 -6.22
N ALA A 78 -15.53 2.57 -6.58
CA ALA A 78 -14.64 3.28 -5.67
C ALA A 78 -15.30 4.52 -5.03
N SER A 79 -16.26 5.13 -5.72
CA SER A 79 -16.97 6.34 -5.27
C SER A 79 -17.90 6.10 -4.08
N SER A 80 -18.47 4.90 -3.96
CA SER A 80 -19.38 4.52 -2.87
C SER A 80 -18.71 3.66 -1.80
N PHE A 81 -17.40 3.39 -1.93
CA PHE A 81 -16.65 2.53 -1.03
C PHE A 81 -15.82 3.35 -0.04
N GLY A 82 -16.16 3.29 1.24
CA GLY A 82 -15.48 3.99 2.33
C GLY A 82 -14.96 3.05 3.42
N VAL A 83 -14.56 3.64 4.55
CA VAL A 83 -13.92 2.93 5.67
C VAL A 83 -14.87 1.91 6.31
N ARG A 84 -16.17 2.22 6.36
CA ARG A 84 -17.19 1.34 6.95
C ARG A 84 -17.41 0.10 6.07
N GLU A 85 -17.41 0.27 4.76
CA GLU A 85 -17.51 -0.83 3.79
C GLU A 85 -16.27 -1.73 3.84
N LEU A 86 -15.07 -1.13 3.92
CA LEU A 86 -13.82 -1.87 4.11
C LEU A 86 -13.83 -2.67 5.42
N ALA A 87 -14.28 -2.08 6.52
CA ALA A 87 -14.38 -2.75 7.81
C ALA A 87 -15.38 -3.91 7.79
N ALA A 88 -16.55 -3.72 7.16
CA ALA A 88 -17.57 -4.75 7.01
C ALA A 88 -17.03 -5.94 6.20
N MET A 89 -16.36 -5.67 5.08
CA MET A 89 -15.70 -6.69 4.26
C MET A 89 -14.63 -7.45 5.06
N ASN A 90 -13.80 -6.76 5.84
CA ASN A 90 -12.80 -7.40 6.68
C ASN A 90 -13.40 -8.29 7.79
N CYS A 91 -14.56 -7.92 8.35
CA CYS A 91 -15.26 -8.73 9.35
C CYS A 91 -15.88 -9.99 8.75
N ALA A 92 -16.50 -9.87 7.57
CA ALA A 92 -17.22 -10.98 6.92
C ALA A 92 -16.28 -12.04 6.30
N ALA A 93 -15.03 -11.67 6.05
CA ALA A 93 -14.11 -12.51 5.33
C ALA A 93 -13.72 -13.77 6.14
N GLY A 94 -13.95 -14.94 5.54
CA GLY A 94 -13.80 -16.26 6.18
C GLY A 94 -15.12 -16.92 6.60
N GLU A 95 -16.27 -16.24 6.49
CA GLU A 95 -17.58 -16.88 6.67
C GLU A 95 -18.09 -17.52 5.35
N PRO A 96 -18.92 -18.57 5.38
CA PRO A 96 -19.51 -19.17 4.17
C PRO A 96 -20.28 -18.17 3.28
N ALA A 97 -20.76 -17.06 3.87
CA ALA A 97 -21.44 -15.95 3.21
C ALA A 97 -20.50 -15.07 2.36
N ASP A 98 -19.17 -15.23 2.46
CA ASP A 98 -18.16 -14.61 1.58
C ASP A 98 -18.42 -14.93 0.09
N ARG A 99 -19.14 -16.03 -0.19
CA ARG A 99 -19.59 -16.41 -1.54
C ARG A 99 -20.86 -15.69 -2.03
N ALA A 100 -21.67 -15.14 -1.13
CA ALA A 100 -23.00 -14.60 -1.44
C ALA A 100 -23.16 -13.09 -1.13
N GLN A 101 -22.22 -12.50 -0.39
CA GLN A 101 -22.17 -11.06 -0.05
C GLN A 101 -20.91 -10.38 -0.58
N ALA A 102 -20.49 -10.74 -1.80
CA ALA A 102 -19.67 -9.86 -2.62
C ALA A 102 -20.48 -8.61 -3.00
N VAL A 103 -20.77 -7.74 -2.01
CA VAL A 103 -20.84 -6.31 -2.27
C VAL A 103 -19.56 -6.01 -3.00
N THR A 104 -19.70 -5.61 -4.26
CA THR A 104 -18.58 -5.55 -5.18
C THR A 104 -17.59 -4.48 -4.70
N ALA A 105 -16.62 -4.89 -3.88
CA ALA A 105 -15.52 -4.04 -3.49
C ALA A 105 -14.81 -3.60 -4.76
N PRO A 106 -14.39 -2.32 -4.84
CA PRO A 106 -13.66 -1.87 -6.00
C PRO A 106 -12.34 -2.63 -6.08
N ARG A 107 -11.91 -2.93 -7.31
CA ARG A 107 -10.57 -3.44 -7.57
C ARG A 107 -9.53 -2.35 -7.45
N ALA A 108 -9.90 -1.08 -7.63
CA ALA A 108 -9.04 0.09 -7.41
C ALA A 108 -9.70 1.09 -6.46
N LYS A 109 -8.98 1.52 -5.42
CA LYS A 109 -9.42 2.62 -4.54
C LYS A 109 -8.23 3.47 -4.12
N VAL A 110 -8.39 4.79 -4.03
CA VAL A 110 -7.37 5.69 -3.49
C VAL A 110 -7.81 6.21 -2.12
N TRP A 111 -6.92 6.10 -1.14
CA TRP A 111 -7.09 6.59 0.23
C TRP A 111 -6.11 7.72 0.51
N ARG A 112 -6.59 8.72 1.25
CA ARG A 112 -5.92 9.98 1.58
C ARG A 112 -5.98 10.19 3.09
N ASP A 113 -5.14 11.06 3.62
CA ASP A 113 -5.13 11.38 5.07
C ASP A 113 -6.50 11.83 5.59
N ALA A 114 -7.27 12.57 4.78
CA ALA A 114 -8.62 13.00 5.14
C ALA A 114 -9.61 11.82 5.32
N ASP A 115 -9.41 10.72 4.61
CA ASP A 115 -10.30 9.55 4.67
C ASP A 115 -10.18 8.80 5.99
N GLU A 116 -9.04 8.93 6.70
CA GLU A 116 -8.82 8.34 8.02
C GLU A 116 -9.86 8.80 9.04
N TRP A 117 -10.26 10.05 8.92
CA TRP A 117 -11.16 10.73 9.85
C TRP A 117 -12.62 10.72 9.37
N ALA A 118 -12.88 10.32 8.12
CA ALA A 118 -14.21 10.37 7.53
C ALA A 118 -15.25 9.47 8.22
N ALA A 119 -14.81 8.36 8.81
CA ALA A 119 -15.70 7.40 9.48
C ALA A 119 -15.60 7.41 11.01
N TRP A 120 -14.58 8.03 11.59
CA TRP A 120 -14.33 7.97 13.03
C TRP A 120 -15.03 9.11 13.77
N THR A 121 -16.02 8.77 14.60
CA THR A 121 -16.76 9.75 15.41
C THR A 121 -16.75 9.41 16.89
N LYS A 122 -16.62 8.12 17.21
CA LYS A 122 -16.62 7.61 18.58
C LYS A 122 -15.75 6.36 18.69
N VAL A 123 -15.34 6.06 19.91
CA VAL A 123 -14.67 4.79 20.23
C VAL A 123 -15.54 3.61 19.77
N GLY A 124 -14.93 2.69 19.02
CA GLY A 124 -15.60 1.53 18.42
C GLY A 124 -15.88 1.67 16.92
N ASP A 125 -15.81 2.88 16.36
CA ASP A 125 -15.80 3.06 14.90
C ASP A 125 -14.52 2.46 14.27
N PRO A 126 -14.60 2.02 13.01
CA PRO A 126 -13.43 1.49 12.32
C PRO A 126 -12.37 2.58 12.11
N VAL A 127 -11.10 2.16 12.16
CA VAL A 127 -9.93 3.03 11.97
C VAL A 127 -9.26 2.62 10.66
N LEU A 128 -9.15 3.54 9.70
CA LEU A 128 -8.77 3.22 8.32
C LEU A 128 -7.44 2.50 8.21
N HIS A 129 -6.37 2.99 8.85
CA HIS A 129 -5.06 2.33 8.78
C HIS A 129 -5.07 0.91 9.37
N ILE A 130 -5.93 0.65 10.37
CA ILE A 130 -6.12 -0.68 10.95
C ILE A 130 -6.90 -1.59 10.00
N GLU A 131 -7.88 -1.06 9.26
CA GLU A 131 -8.61 -1.84 8.26
C GLU A 131 -7.75 -2.14 7.03
N LEU A 132 -6.91 -1.21 6.60
CA LEU A 132 -5.96 -1.43 5.51
C LEU A 132 -4.96 -2.55 5.83
N ARG A 133 -4.40 -2.61 7.05
CA ARG A 133 -3.47 -3.72 7.42
C ARG A 133 -4.13 -5.09 7.47
N ARG A 134 -5.45 -5.16 7.70
CA ARG A 134 -6.22 -6.41 7.67
C ARG A 134 -6.54 -6.85 6.25
N TRP A 135 -6.63 -5.87 5.35
CA TRP A 135 -6.92 -6.09 3.94
C TRP A 135 -5.68 -6.51 3.15
N ALA A 136 -4.53 -5.89 3.42
CA ALA A 136 -3.29 -6.04 2.67
C ALA A 136 -2.66 -7.45 2.80
N ASP A 137 -2.38 -8.06 1.65
CA ASP A 137 -1.54 -9.26 1.56
C ASP A 137 -0.08 -8.90 1.30
N VAL A 138 0.14 -7.84 0.52
CA VAL A 138 1.45 -7.29 0.19
C VAL A 138 1.36 -5.77 0.11
N VAL A 139 2.43 -5.10 0.54
CA VAL A 139 2.55 -3.66 0.50
C VAL A 139 3.70 -3.24 -0.40
N LEU A 140 3.44 -2.29 -1.30
CA LEU A 140 4.43 -1.69 -2.18
C LEU A 140 4.54 -0.20 -1.81
N VAL A 141 5.68 0.24 -1.28
CA VAL A 141 5.99 1.66 -1.09
C VAL A 141 6.66 2.17 -2.37
N ALA A 142 5.85 2.57 -3.35
CA ALA A 142 6.30 2.91 -4.69
C ALA A 142 5.60 4.17 -5.25
N PRO A 143 6.34 5.28 -5.45
CA PRO A 143 7.71 5.51 -4.98
C PRO A 143 7.81 5.68 -3.46
N CYS A 144 9.00 5.44 -2.91
CA CYS A 144 9.40 5.84 -1.57
C CYS A 144 10.36 7.06 -1.65
N SER A 145 9.89 8.21 -1.18
CA SER A 145 10.69 9.45 -1.08
C SER A 145 11.69 9.34 0.07
N ALA A 146 12.74 10.16 0.05
CA ALA A 146 13.71 10.21 1.13
C ALA A 146 13.07 10.57 2.48
N ASP A 147 12.06 11.46 2.48
CA ASP A 147 11.32 11.85 3.68
C ASP A 147 10.56 10.66 4.27
N THR A 148 9.77 9.95 3.46
CA THR A 148 9.05 8.76 3.96
C THR A 148 10.00 7.65 4.38
N LEU A 149 11.09 7.42 3.65
CA LEU A 149 12.13 6.47 4.03
C LEU A 149 12.70 6.79 5.43
N ALA A 150 13.04 8.07 5.67
CA ALA A 150 13.52 8.52 6.97
C ALA A 150 12.46 8.34 8.06
N LYS A 151 11.22 8.73 7.80
CA LYS A 151 10.12 8.59 8.76
C LYS A 151 9.86 7.14 9.16
N ILE A 152 9.88 6.21 8.20
CA ILE A 152 9.78 4.77 8.49
C ILE A 152 10.96 4.31 9.35
N ALA A 153 12.19 4.67 8.98
CA ALA A 153 13.39 4.26 9.70
C ALA A 153 13.42 4.74 11.16
N HIS A 154 12.84 5.91 11.43
CA HIS A 154 12.72 6.50 12.77
C HIS A 154 11.40 6.20 13.48
N GLY A 155 10.51 5.43 12.86
CA GLY A 155 9.25 4.99 13.47
C GLY A 155 8.17 6.06 13.61
N LEU A 156 8.23 7.13 12.81
CA LEU A 156 7.20 8.18 12.76
C LEU A 156 5.94 7.67 12.07
N CYS A 157 4.77 8.07 12.58
CA CYS A 157 3.45 7.69 12.09
C CYS A 157 2.47 8.87 12.12
N ASP A 158 2.81 9.93 11.39
CA ASP A 158 2.13 11.23 11.42
C ASP A 158 1.12 11.46 10.27
N ASN A 159 0.88 10.43 9.46
CA ASN A 159 -0.11 10.44 8.38
C ASN A 159 -0.68 9.03 8.16
N LEU A 160 -1.69 8.89 7.30
CA LEU A 160 -2.37 7.62 7.06
C LEU A 160 -1.39 6.53 6.60
N LEU A 161 -0.51 6.88 5.65
CA LEU A 161 0.46 5.96 5.05
C LEU A 161 1.41 5.38 6.11
N LEU A 162 1.99 6.24 6.94
CA LEU A 162 2.96 5.84 7.95
C LEU A 162 2.30 5.13 9.13
N SER A 163 1.12 5.56 9.56
CA SER A 163 0.31 4.86 10.58
C SER A 163 -0.06 3.45 10.10
N PHE A 164 -0.42 3.30 8.83
CA PHE A 164 -0.68 2.01 8.21
C PHE A 164 0.56 1.11 8.23
N LEU A 165 1.72 1.59 7.74
CA LEU A 165 2.96 0.83 7.75
C LEU A 165 3.38 0.43 9.17
N ARG A 166 3.29 1.37 10.13
CA ARG A 166 3.67 1.13 11.54
C ARG A 166 2.81 0.07 12.21
N ALA A 167 1.56 -0.09 11.75
CA ALA A 167 0.59 -1.03 12.29
C ALA A 167 0.61 -2.41 11.61
N LEU A 168 1.39 -2.60 10.53
CA LEU A 168 1.46 -3.87 9.81
C LEU A 168 1.89 -5.03 10.71
N SER A 169 1.41 -6.24 10.37
CA SER A 169 1.93 -7.46 10.95
C SER A 169 3.36 -7.69 10.46
N PRO A 170 4.30 -8.16 11.30
CA PRO A 170 5.64 -8.53 10.87
C PRO A 170 5.69 -9.53 9.71
N GLY A 171 4.61 -10.31 9.52
CA GLY A 171 4.51 -11.29 8.44
C GLY A 171 3.97 -10.76 7.11
N THR A 172 3.58 -9.49 7.01
CA THR A 172 3.07 -8.90 5.75
C THR A 172 4.25 -8.42 4.90
N PRO A 173 4.52 -9.03 3.72
CA PRO A 173 5.61 -8.61 2.85
C PRO A 173 5.47 -7.14 2.46
N THR A 174 6.55 -6.38 2.66
CA THR A 174 6.58 -4.94 2.40
C THR A 174 7.79 -4.60 1.53
N TRP A 175 7.55 -4.10 0.33
CA TRP A 175 8.58 -3.76 -0.64
C TRP A 175 8.70 -2.26 -0.77
N VAL A 176 9.93 -1.77 -0.85
CA VAL A 176 10.24 -0.35 -0.88
C VAL A 176 10.99 -0.04 -2.15
N TYR A 177 10.52 0.95 -2.89
CA TYR A 177 11.12 1.39 -4.14
C TYR A 177 11.59 2.84 -4.01
N PRO A 178 12.83 3.07 -3.52
CA PRO A 178 13.35 4.42 -3.34
C PRO A 178 13.36 5.20 -4.66
N ALA A 179 12.91 6.45 -4.60
CA ALA A 179 12.90 7.34 -5.77
C ALA A 179 13.16 8.79 -5.35
N MET A 180 14.37 9.28 -5.63
CA MET A 180 14.84 10.60 -5.21
C MET A 180 15.97 11.10 -6.12
N ASN A 181 16.34 12.38 -6.00
CA ASN A 181 17.49 12.90 -6.72
C ASN A 181 18.79 12.15 -6.34
N THR A 182 19.75 12.07 -7.26
CA THR A 182 21.04 11.39 -7.04
C THR A 182 21.75 11.82 -5.77
N LEU A 183 21.83 13.12 -5.48
CA LEU A 183 22.51 13.62 -4.29
C LEU A 183 21.76 13.25 -3.00
N MET A 184 20.43 13.15 -3.05
CA MET A 184 19.64 12.64 -1.94
C MET A 184 19.90 11.15 -1.74
N TYR A 185 20.00 10.38 -2.82
CA TYR A 185 20.27 8.94 -2.72
C TYR A 185 21.69 8.65 -2.19
N LEU A 186 22.68 9.42 -2.65
CA LEU A 186 24.07 9.32 -2.17
C LEU A 186 24.27 9.88 -0.77
N HIS A 187 23.27 10.53 -0.17
CA HIS A 187 23.38 11.04 1.19
C HIS A 187 23.55 9.86 2.18
N PRO A 188 24.51 9.91 3.13
CA PRO A 188 24.78 8.80 4.04
C PRO A 188 23.56 8.31 4.83
N LEU A 189 22.66 9.24 5.21
CA LEU A 189 21.40 8.88 5.88
C LEU A 189 20.51 7.98 5.03
N THR A 190 20.51 8.10 3.71
CA THR A 190 19.69 7.25 2.84
C THR A 190 20.13 5.79 2.93
N ALA A 191 21.45 5.54 2.90
CA ALA A 191 21.99 4.21 3.11
C ALA A 191 21.66 3.67 4.51
N GLN A 192 21.83 4.49 5.55
CA GLN A 192 21.49 4.09 6.93
C GLN A 192 20.00 3.75 7.08
N HIS A 193 19.10 4.58 6.56
CA HIS A 193 17.66 4.33 6.63
C HIS A 193 17.26 3.08 5.84
N ALA A 194 17.78 2.90 4.62
CA ALA A 194 17.52 1.71 3.82
C ALA A 194 17.94 0.42 4.56
N SER A 195 19.16 0.39 5.11
CA SER A 195 19.64 -0.76 5.88
C SER A 195 18.82 -1.01 7.15
N SER A 196 18.33 0.02 7.83
CA SER A 196 17.41 -0.15 8.96
C SER A 196 16.10 -0.81 8.55
N LEU A 197 15.54 -0.47 7.38
CA LEU A 197 14.33 -1.11 6.86
C LEU A 197 14.60 -2.57 6.47
N GLU A 198 15.71 -2.86 5.82
CA GLU A 198 16.12 -4.24 5.49
C GLU A 198 16.25 -5.10 6.75
N ALA A 199 16.83 -4.56 7.82
CA ALA A 199 16.94 -5.23 9.11
C ALA A 199 15.57 -5.51 9.77
N LEU A 200 14.53 -4.75 9.42
CA LEU A 200 13.14 -4.99 9.83
C LEU A 200 12.40 -5.98 8.93
N GLY A 201 13.05 -6.52 7.89
CA GLY A 201 12.48 -7.47 6.94
C GLY A 201 11.78 -6.84 5.74
N TYR A 202 11.96 -5.53 5.50
CA TYR A 202 11.47 -4.87 4.30
C TYR A 202 12.38 -5.23 3.13
N GLU A 203 11.81 -5.37 1.93
CA GLU A 203 12.58 -5.64 0.72
C GLU A 203 12.81 -4.33 -0.04
N VAL A 204 14.03 -3.82 -0.03
CA VAL A 204 14.39 -2.57 -0.73
C VAL A 204 14.85 -2.91 -2.15
N HIS A 205 14.16 -2.36 -3.16
CA HIS A 205 14.42 -2.62 -4.58
C HIS A 205 14.77 -1.33 -5.33
N GLY A 206 15.91 -1.36 -6.04
CA GLY A 206 16.45 -0.18 -6.70
C GLY A 206 17.11 0.79 -5.70
N PRO A 207 17.24 2.08 -6.05
CA PRO A 207 16.88 2.74 -7.31
C PRO A 207 17.74 2.27 -8.50
N ILE A 208 17.43 2.76 -9.70
CA ILE A 208 18.20 2.55 -10.93
C ILE A 208 18.88 3.84 -11.39
N ALA A 209 19.93 3.71 -12.22
CA ALA A 209 20.59 4.83 -12.87
C ALA A 209 19.81 5.27 -14.12
N LYS A 210 19.31 6.52 -14.15
CA LYS A 210 18.64 7.13 -15.31
C LYS A 210 18.84 8.64 -15.33
N ARG A 211 18.34 9.28 -16.40
CA ARG A 211 18.11 10.73 -16.39
C ARG A 211 16.92 11.02 -15.47
N LEU A 212 17.14 11.86 -14.47
CA LEU A 212 16.16 12.24 -13.46
C LEU A 212 15.34 13.46 -13.90
N ALA A 213 14.26 13.76 -13.16
CA ALA A 213 13.37 14.88 -13.44
C ALA A 213 14.06 16.25 -13.43
N CYS A 214 15.17 16.38 -12.70
CA CYS A 214 16.01 17.59 -12.64
C CYS A 214 17.01 17.71 -13.80
N GLY A 215 17.13 16.69 -14.66
CA GLY A 215 18.08 16.66 -15.78
C GLY A 215 19.37 15.88 -15.50
N ASP A 216 19.71 15.64 -14.23
CA ASP A 216 20.88 14.85 -13.81
C ASP A 216 20.82 13.41 -14.33
N LEU A 217 21.99 12.83 -14.59
CA LEU A 217 22.14 11.42 -14.93
C LEU A 217 22.82 10.72 -13.76
N GLY A 218 22.13 9.78 -13.12
CA GLY A 218 22.66 9.13 -11.92
C GLY A 218 21.69 8.16 -11.25
N MET A 219 22.14 7.54 -10.16
CA MET A 219 21.36 6.62 -9.33
C MET A 219 20.30 7.38 -8.56
N GLY A 220 19.04 6.96 -8.62
CA GLY A 220 17.97 7.60 -7.85
C GLY A 220 16.58 7.48 -8.45
N ALA A 221 16.48 7.05 -9.72
CA ALA A 221 15.20 6.75 -10.34
C ALA A 221 14.56 5.52 -9.69
N MET A 222 13.24 5.56 -9.49
CA MET A 222 12.48 4.37 -9.11
C MET A 222 12.75 3.24 -10.10
N LEU A 223 12.68 1.98 -9.65
CA LEU A 223 12.57 0.85 -10.55
C LEU A 223 11.42 1.07 -11.55
N GLU A 224 11.56 0.57 -12.77
CA GLU A 224 10.51 0.74 -13.78
C GLU A 224 9.20 0.13 -13.31
N TRP A 225 8.11 0.86 -13.54
CA TRP A 225 6.77 0.44 -13.09
C TRP A 225 6.38 -0.94 -13.63
N ALA A 226 6.80 -1.26 -14.86
CA ALA A 226 6.55 -2.55 -15.48
C ALA A 226 7.31 -3.69 -14.77
N ASP A 227 8.52 -3.43 -14.28
CA ASP A 227 9.27 -4.40 -13.48
C ASP A 227 8.62 -4.61 -12.11
N ILE A 228 8.12 -3.54 -11.47
CA ILE A 228 7.36 -3.66 -10.21
C ILE A 228 6.15 -4.59 -10.40
N VAL A 229 5.35 -4.37 -11.45
CA VAL A 229 4.19 -5.21 -11.77
C VAL A 229 4.61 -6.66 -12.02
N ARG A 230 5.67 -6.86 -12.81
CA ARG A 230 6.20 -8.20 -13.13
C ARG A 230 6.68 -8.93 -11.87
N MET A 231 7.39 -8.27 -10.97
CA MET A 231 7.86 -8.84 -9.70
C MET A 231 6.69 -9.31 -8.82
N VAL A 232 5.61 -8.53 -8.74
CA VAL A 232 4.39 -8.95 -8.04
C VAL A 232 3.80 -10.18 -8.71
N ALA A 233 3.68 -10.16 -10.04
CA ALA A 233 3.08 -11.26 -10.78
C ALA A 233 3.84 -12.58 -10.63
N GLU A 234 5.16 -12.53 -10.74
CA GLU A 234 6.07 -13.67 -10.57
C GLU A 234 5.98 -14.24 -9.15
N ARG A 235 6.02 -13.39 -8.11
CA ARG A 235 6.03 -13.88 -6.73
C ARG A 235 4.75 -14.58 -6.32
N TYR A 236 3.61 -14.09 -6.81
CA TYR A 236 2.30 -14.64 -6.46
C TYR A 236 1.73 -15.60 -7.51
N GLY A 237 2.52 -15.95 -8.54
CA GLY A 237 2.16 -16.97 -9.52
C GLY A 237 0.91 -16.62 -10.34
N VAL A 238 0.76 -15.34 -10.71
CA VAL A 238 -0.39 -14.84 -11.50
C VAL A 238 -0.02 -14.58 -12.96
N VAL A 239 1.14 -15.07 -13.42
CA VAL A 239 1.59 -15.08 -14.83
C VAL A 239 0.90 -16.19 -15.61
#